data_AF-A0A7X7RQS8-F1
#
_entry.id   AF-A0A7X7RQS8-F1
#
_cell.length_a   1.000
_cell.length_b   1.000
_cell.length_c   1.000
_cell.angle_alpha   90.00
_cell.angle_beta   90.00
_cell.angle_gamma   90.00
#
_symmetry.space_group_name_H-M   'P 1'
#
loop_
_entity.id
_entity.type
_entity.pdbx_description
1 polymer ?
#
loop_
_entity_poly.entity_id
_entity_poly.type
_entity_poly.pdbx_seq_one_letter_code
_entity_poly.pdbx_strand_id
1 'polypeptide(L)'
;MEEPVQEEEDMFEHTQTEQMSEETAIITKSMVIKGDLNTEGSAEIIGTVEGNLDVKGKLVVTGIIKGNSKAEEIFADGAQIEGEVTSNGAVKVGKDTVIKGNVTASSAVLAGAVKGDIDVNGPVVVDSSAIIMGNIKSKFLQINNGAVIEGMCSQCYADVKPIDFFGEEKTASKSKK
;
A
#
# COMPACT_ATOMS: atom_id res chain seq x y z
N MET A 1 -28.26 -59.90 10.27
CA MET A 1 -27.53 -59.35 11.42
C MET A 1 -26.46 -58.47 10.81
N GLU A 2 -26.81 -57.21 10.61
CA GLU A 2 -25.92 -56.17 10.08
C GLU A 2 -25.14 -55.59 11.26
N GLU A 3 -23.82 -55.55 11.14
CA GLU A 3 -22.93 -54.90 12.11
C GLU A 3 -22.98 -53.38 11.90
N PRO A 4 -23.09 -52.57 12.97
CA PRO A 4 -23.20 -51.12 12.85
C PRO A 4 -21.83 -50.52 12.50
N VAL A 5 -21.84 -49.68 11.46
CA VAL A 5 -20.72 -48.85 11.02
C VAL A 5 -20.49 -47.78 12.09
N GLN A 6 -19.28 -47.72 12.65
CA GLN A 6 -18.85 -46.64 13.54
C GLN A 6 -18.51 -45.43 12.66
N GLU A 7 -19.36 -44.41 12.69
CA GLU A 7 -19.04 -43.09 12.14
C GLU A 7 -18.17 -42.35 13.18
N GLU A 8 -16.89 -42.16 12.85
CA GLU A 8 -16.00 -41.26 13.58
C GLU A 8 -16.37 -39.82 13.21
N GLU A 9 -16.98 -39.10 14.16
CA GLU A 9 -17.22 -37.65 14.06
C GLU A 9 -15.89 -36.91 14.21
N ASP A 10 -15.27 -36.54 13.09
CA ASP A 10 -14.17 -35.58 13.06
C ASP A 10 -14.68 -34.18 13.45
N MET A 11 -14.45 -33.81 14.72
CA MET A 11 -14.52 -32.42 15.20
C MET A 11 -13.38 -31.60 14.54
N PHE A 12 -13.64 -31.02 13.37
CA PHE A 12 -12.80 -29.96 12.84
C PHE A 12 -13.16 -28.62 13.48
N GLU A 13 -12.18 -28.05 14.18
CA GLU A 13 -12.19 -26.69 14.73
C GLU A 13 -12.61 -25.66 13.68
N HIS A 14 -13.66 -24.90 13.98
CA HIS A 14 -13.95 -23.65 13.27
C HIS A 14 -12.80 -22.67 13.50
N THR A 15 -11.84 -22.64 12.57
CA THR A 15 -10.99 -21.47 12.41
C THR A 15 -11.90 -20.33 11.96
N GLN A 16 -12.05 -19.31 12.80
CA GLN A 16 -12.68 -18.05 12.43
C GLN A 16 -11.85 -17.42 11.31
N THR A 17 -12.14 -17.75 10.06
CA THR A 17 -11.88 -16.84 8.95
C THR A 17 -12.78 -15.64 9.17
N GLU A 18 -12.16 -14.49 9.45
CA GLU A 18 -12.83 -13.20 9.37
C GLU A 18 -13.60 -13.17 8.05
N GLN A 19 -14.93 -13.18 8.15
CA GLN A 19 -15.79 -13.00 6.99
C GLN A 19 -15.58 -11.56 6.53
N MET A 20 -14.63 -11.34 5.63
CA MET A 20 -14.62 -10.11 4.85
C MET A 20 -15.98 -10.03 4.17
N SER A 21 -16.70 -8.95 4.45
CA SER A 21 -17.95 -8.67 3.74
C SER A 21 -17.63 -8.62 2.24
N GLU A 22 -18.26 -9.49 1.45
CA GLU A 22 -18.21 -9.43 -0.03
C GLU A 22 -18.93 -8.19 -0.57
N GLU A 23 -19.54 -7.39 0.30
CA GLU A 23 -20.17 -6.14 -0.09
C GLU A 23 -19.10 -5.16 -0.58
N THR A 24 -19.31 -4.68 -1.81
CA THR A 24 -18.49 -3.64 -2.40
C THR A 24 -19.27 -2.34 -2.41
N ALA A 25 -18.82 -1.36 -1.63
CA ALA A 25 -19.38 -0.02 -1.66
C ALA A 25 -18.91 0.69 -2.93
N ILE A 26 -19.84 1.09 -3.81
CA ILE A 26 -19.49 1.76 -5.07
C ILE A 26 -19.89 3.23 -4.99
N ILE A 27 -18.90 4.11 -5.11
CA ILE A 27 -19.09 5.56 -5.21
C ILE A 27 -19.00 5.96 -6.66
N THR A 28 -20.16 6.27 -7.25
CA THR A 28 -20.24 6.71 -8.64
C THR A 28 -19.66 8.11 -8.84
N LYS A 29 -19.27 8.44 -10.08
CA LYS A 29 -18.61 9.71 -10.44
C LYS A 29 -19.35 10.98 -9.96
N SER A 30 -20.68 10.94 -9.91
CA SER A 30 -21.53 12.08 -9.52
C SER A 30 -21.67 12.26 -8.01
N MET A 31 -21.17 11.31 -7.21
CA MET A 31 -21.22 11.39 -5.76
C MET A 31 -20.01 12.16 -5.22
N VAL A 32 -20.30 13.09 -4.32
CA VAL A 32 -19.30 13.79 -3.52
C VAL A 32 -19.55 13.44 -2.07
N ILE A 33 -18.66 12.66 -1.48
CA ILE A 33 -18.73 12.32 -0.06
C ILE A 33 -17.91 13.35 0.72
N LYS A 34 -18.51 13.93 1.75
CA LYS A 34 -17.83 14.84 2.67
C LYS A 34 -17.97 14.29 4.09
N GLY A 35 -16.85 13.93 4.69
CA GLY A 35 -16.79 13.24 5.98
C GLY A 35 -16.06 11.90 5.88
N ASP A 36 -16.03 11.18 6.99
CA ASP A 36 -15.29 9.93 7.09
C ASP A 36 -16.09 8.75 6.51
N LEU A 37 -15.42 7.89 5.75
CA LEU A 37 -15.96 6.65 5.19
C LEU A 37 -15.35 5.46 5.93
N ASN A 38 -16.18 4.66 6.57
CA ASN A 38 -15.75 3.40 7.19
C ASN A 38 -16.52 2.25 6.53
N THR A 39 -15.80 1.22 6.09
CA THR A 39 -16.41 0.03 5.51
C THR A 39 -15.63 -1.23 5.91
N GLU A 40 -16.39 -2.27 6.27
CA GLU A 40 -15.82 -3.58 6.60
C GLU A 40 -15.56 -4.44 5.35
N GLY A 41 -16.13 -4.05 4.21
CA GLY A 41 -15.98 -4.74 2.93
C GLY A 41 -14.97 -4.07 2.00
N SER A 42 -15.18 -4.30 0.70
CA SER A 42 -14.41 -3.62 -0.35
C SER A 42 -15.06 -2.28 -0.72
N ALA A 43 -14.30 -1.38 -1.31
CA ALA A 43 -14.81 -0.11 -1.80
C ALA A 43 -14.24 0.21 -3.18
N GLU A 44 -15.10 0.72 -4.06
CA GLU A 44 -14.73 1.23 -5.37
C GLU A 44 -15.14 2.71 -5.48
N ILE A 45 -14.16 3.56 -5.74
CA ILE A 45 -14.31 5.01 -5.67
C ILE A 45 -14.03 5.63 -7.03
N ILE A 46 -15.10 5.96 -7.74
CA ILE A 46 -15.07 6.65 -9.03
C ILE A 46 -15.38 8.15 -8.86
N GLY A 47 -16.10 8.50 -7.78
CA GLY A 47 -16.49 9.87 -7.42
C GLY A 47 -15.40 10.68 -6.72
N THR A 48 -15.84 11.67 -5.96
CA THR A 48 -14.96 12.48 -5.10
C THR A 48 -15.23 12.17 -3.63
N VAL A 49 -14.17 11.93 -2.86
CA VAL A 49 -14.26 11.74 -1.41
C VAL A 49 -13.38 12.79 -0.72
N GLU A 50 -13.98 13.58 0.16
CA GLU A 50 -13.32 14.57 0.99
C GLU A 50 -13.48 14.17 2.47
N GLY A 51 -12.48 13.51 3.03
CA GLY A 51 -12.48 12.97 4.39
C GLY A 51 -11.58 11.75 4.54
N ASN A 52 -11.57 11.14 5.73
CA ASN A 52 -10.77 9.95 5.98
C ASN A 52 -11.49 8.69 5.49
N LEU A 53 -10.76 7.75 4.91
CA LEU A 53 -11.28 6.44 4.53
C LEU A 53 -10.64 5.35 5.41
N ASP A 54 -11.46 4.48 5.98
CA ASP A 54 -11.05 3.25 6.65
C ASP A 54 -11.78 2.08 5.98
N VAL A 55 -11.02 1.27 5.24
CA VAL A 55 -11.54 0.18 4.40
C VAL A 55 -10.84 -1.11 4.84
N LYS A 56 -11.58 -2.03 5.46
CA LYS A 56 -10.98 -3.29 5.92
C LYS A 56 -10.62 -4.26 4.80
N GLY A 57 -11.19 -4.08 3.60
CA GLY A 57 -10.92 -4.91 2.44
C GLY A 57 -10.09 -4.21 1.35
N LYS A 58 -10.46 -4.51 0.10
CA LYS A 58 -9.82 -3.95 -1.09
C LYS A 58 -10.43 -2.59 -1.42
N LEU A 59 -9.58 -1.59 -1.57
CA LEU A 59 -9.95 -0.25 -2.01
C LEU A 59 -9.50 -0.05 -3.46
N VAL A 60 -10.44 0.17 -4.37
CA VAL A 60 -10.20 0.56 -5.75
C VAL A 60 -10.53 2.04 -5.92
N VAL A 61 -9.60 2.83 -6.43
CA VAL A 61 -9.76 4.28 -6.60
C VAL A 61 -9.49 4.62 -8.05
N THR A 62 -10.44 5.31 -8.67
CA THR A 62 -10.33 5.91 -10.01
C THR A 62 -10.72 7.40 -10.01
N GLY A 63 -11.25 7.91 -8.90
CA GLY A 63 -11.67 9.30 -8.74
C GLY A 63 -10.69 10.16 -7.97
N ILE A 64 -11.22 11.15 -7.24
CA ILE A 64 -10.44 12.10 -6.44
C ILE A 64 -10.65 11.80 -4.96
N ILE A 65 -9.57 11.61 -4.22
CA ILE A 65 -9.59 11.47 -2.77
C ILE A 65 -8.80 12.63 -2.16
N LYS A 66 -9.41 13.32 -1.21
CA LYS A 66 -8.78 14.35 -0.38
C LYS A 66 -8.92 13.97 1.07
N GLY A 67 -7.86 13.43 1.66
CA GLY A 67 -7.83 12.95 3.03
C GLY A 67 -7.01 11.68 3.18
N ASN A 68 -6.99 11.14 4.39
CA ASN A 68 -6.20 9.95 4.70
C ASN A 68 -6.92 8.70 4.21
N SER A 69 -6.22 7.84 3.49
CA SER A 69 -6.75 6.59 2.96
C SER A 69 -6.11 5.42 3.67
N LYS A 70 -6.87 4.73 4.52
CA LYS A 70 -6.45 3.51 5.19
C LYS A 70 -7.18 2.32 4.57
N ALA A 71 -6.44 1.34 4.06
CA ALA A 71 -7.04 0.10 3.61
C ALA A 71 -6.14 -1.13 3.78
N GLU A 72 -6.68 -2.33 3.62
CA GLU A 72 -5.86 -3.54 3.59
C GLU A 72 -5.07 -3.61 2.27
N GLU A 73 -5.76 -3.51 1.14
CA GLU A 73 -5.14 -3.40 -0.19
C GLU A 73 -5.65 -2.18 -0.93
N ILE A 74 -4.76 -1.44 -1.60
CA ILE A 74 -5.11 -0.23 -2.36
C ILE A 74 -4.73 -0.39 -3.82
N PHE A 75 -5.70 -0.15 -4.70
CA PHE A 75 -5.55 -0.15 -6.15
C PHE A 75 -6.00 1.20 -6.66
N ALA A 76 -5.08 2.01 -7.17
CA ALA A 76 -5.38 3.36 -7.64
C ALA A 76 -5.05 3.48 -9.13
N ASP A 77 -6.06 3.60 -10.01
CA ASP A 77 -5.88 3.67 -11.47
C ASP A 77 -6.59 4.91 -12.02
N GLY A 78 -5.85 5.85 -12.63
CA GLY A 78 -6.40 7.15 -13.03
C GLY A 78 -6.89 8.03 -11.86
N ALA A 79 -6.44 7.77 -10.64
CA ALA A 79 -6.92 8.47 -9.44
C ALA A 79 -6.07 9.68 -9.06
N GLN A 80 -6.66 10.64 -8.35
CA GLN A 80 -5.91 11.72 -7.71
C GLN A 80 -6.09 11.64 -6.19
N ILE A 81 -5.03 11.26 -5.48
CA ILE A 81 -5.05 11.12 -4.02
C ILE A 81 -4.21 12.24 -3.41
N GLU A 82 -4.84 13.08 -2.60
CA GLU A 82 -4.19 14.14 -1.83
C GLU A 82 -4.35 13.84 -0.34
N GLY A 83 -3.29 13.35 0.30
CA GLY A 83 -3.32 12.90 1.69
C GLY A 83 -2.39 11.74 1.96
N GLU A 84 -2.41 11.23 3.19
CA GLU A 84 -1.61 10.07 3.58
C GLU A 84 -2.29 8.77 3.14
N VAL A 85 -1.51 7.88 2.54
CA VAL A 85 -1.98 6.57 2.08
C VAL A 85 -1.33 5.51 2.94
N THR A 86 -2.13 4.82 3.75
CA THR A 86 -1.68 3.77 4.66
C THR A 86 -2.32 2.46 4.28
N SER A 87 -1.50 1.47 3.92
CA SER A 87 -1.96 0.14 3.59
C SER A 87 -1.23 -0.90 4.42
N ASN A 88 -1.94 -1.88 4.96
CA ASN A 88 -1.30 -3.00 5.65
C ASN A 88 -0.71 -4.01 4.64
N GLY A 89 -1.36 -4.15 3.48
CA GLY A 89 -0.99 -5.05 2.40
C GLY A 89 -0.30 -4.35 1.23
N ALA A 90 -0.75 -4.72 0.03
CA ALA A 90 -0.18 -4.24 -1.23
C ALA A 90 -0.83 -2.94 -1.70
N VAL A 91 0.01 -2.00 -2.14
CA VAL A 91 -0.41 -0.80 -2.86
C VAL A 91 -0.04 -0.93 -4.33
N LYS A 92 -1.02 -0.78 -5.22
CA LYS A 92 -0.82 -0.76 -6.66
C LYS A 92 -1.29 0.57 -7.21
N VAL A 93 -0.35 1.33 -7.74
CA VAL A 93 -0.60 2.61 -8.40
C VAL A 93 -0.51 2.35 -9.90
N GLY A 94 -1.66 2.39 -10.56
CA GLY A 94 -1.83 2.31 -12.00
C GLY A 94 -1.32 3.56 -12.73
N LYS A 95 -1.55 3.57 -14.04
CA LYS A 95 -1.13 4.67 -14.91
C LYS A 95 -2.10 5.85 -14.69
N ASP A 96 -1.66 7.05 -15.03
CA ASP A 96 -2.44 8.28 -14.89
C ASP A 96 -2.89 8.62 -13.45
N THR A 97 -2.39 7.90 -12.45
CA THR A 97 -2.62 8.18 -11.03
C THR A 97 -1.61 9.20 -10.51
N VAL A 98 -2.08 10.18 -9.74
CA VAL A 98 -1.26 11.18 -9.08
C VAL A 98 -1.49 11.11 -7.57
N ILE A 99 -0.45 10.76 -6.81
CA ILE A 99 -0.49 10.75 -5.35
C ILE A 99 0.35 11.91 -4.83
N LYS A 100 -0.25 12.76 -3.98
CA LYS A 100 0.42 13.83 -3.26
C LYS A 100 0.30 13.57 -1.77
N GLY A 101 1.34 13.00 -1.18
CA GLY A 101 1.40 12.65 0.22
C GLY A 101 2.29 11.45 0.48
N ASN A 102 2.38 11.07 1.75
CA ASN A 102 3.21 9.94 2.17
C ASN A 102 2.48 8.63 1.91
N VAL A 103 3.23 7.61 1.52
CA VAL A 103 2.70 6.27 1.23
C VAL A 103 3.38 5.28 2.15
N THR A 104 2.60 4.62 3.01
CA THR A 104 3.05 3.54 3.88
C THR A 104 2.41 2.23 3.45
N ALA A 105 3.19 1.21 3.14
CA ALA A 105 2.67 -0.10 2.72
C ALA A 105 3.57 -1.27 3.12
N SER A 106 3.09 -2.52 2.99
CA SER A 106 3.99 -3.69 3.07
C SER A 106 4.64 -4.00 1.72
N SER A 107 3.93 -3.79 0.61
CA SER A 107 4.50 -3.89 -0.75
C SER A 107 3.91 -2.84 -1.67
N ALA A 108 4.67 -2.40 -2.67
CA ALA A 108 4.20 -1.37 -3.60
C ALA A 108 4.57 -1.66 -5.05
N VAL A 109 3.63 -1.42 -5.96
CA VAL A 109 3.86 -1.38 -7.40
C VAL A 109 3.44 0.00 -7.89
N LEU A 110 4.37 0.72 -8.51
CA LEU A 110 4.19 2.12 -8.87
C LEU A 110 4.30 2.29 -10.38
N ALA A 111 3.22 2.65 -11.07
CA ALA A 111 3.21 2.96 -12.50
C ALA A 111 2.79 4.41 -12.82
N GLY A 112 2.37 5.18 -11.81
CA GLY A 112 1.93 6.57 -11.91
C GLY A 112 2.91 7.58 -11.31
N ALA A 113 2.41 8.78 -11.02
CA ALA A 113 3.18 9.86 -10.42
C ALA A 113 2.96 9.90 -8.90
N VAL A 114 4.03 9.85 -8.11
CA VAL A 114 3.98 9.93 -6.64
C VAL A 114 4.86 11.05 -6.16
N LYS A 115 4.29 11.97 -5.38
CA LYS A 115 5.01 13.06 -4.74
C LYS A 115 4.86 12.95 -3.22
N GLY A 116 5.95 12.60 -2.56
CA GLY A 116 6.00 12.39 -1.11
C GLY A 116 6.96 11.28 -0.72
N ASP A 117 7.06 11.02 0.58
CA ASP A 117 7.92 9.95 1.10
C ASP A 117 7.19 8.61 1.02
N ILE A 118 7.89 7.60 0.52
CA ILE A 118 7.41 6.23 0.36
C ILE A 118 8.11 5.37 1.41
N ASP A 119 7.35 4.76 2.31
CA ASP A 119 7.85 3.85 3.35
C ASP A 119 7.23 2.46 3.19
N VAL A 120 8.01 1.52 2.67
CA VAL A 120 7.53 0.18 2.33
C VAL A 120 8.41 -0.89 2.93
N ASN A 121 7.87 -1.70 3.84
CA ASN A 121 8.68 -2.70 4.54
C ASN A 121 9.11 -3.90 3.67
N GLY A 122 8.56 -4.04 2.47
CA GLY A 122 8.79 -5.16 1.56
C GLY A 122 9.30 -4.72 0.17
N PRO A 123 8.89 -5.44 -0.89
CA PRO A 123 9.33 -5.14 -2.25
C PRO A 123 8.58 -3.94 -2.84
N VAL A 124 9.34 -3.06 -3.48
CA VAL A 124 8.83 -1.94 -4.28
C VAL A 124 9.23 -2.17 -5.73
N VAL A 125 8.25 -2.18 -6.63
CA VAL A 125 8.45 -2.28 -8.08
C VAL A 125 8.00 -1.00 -8.75
N VAL A 126 8.92 -0.33 -9.42
CA VAL A 126 8.66 0.91 -10.15
C VAL A 126 8.58 0.58 -11.63
N ASP A 127 7.43 0.85 -12.25
CA ASP A 127 7.15 0.60 -13.65
C ASP A 127 7.75 1.69 -14.57
N SER A 128 7.83 1.39 -15.85
CA SER A 128 8.43 2.21 -16.90
C SER A 128 7.86 3.64 -17.03
N SER A 129 6.62 3.87 -16.64
CA SER A 129 5.96 5.19 -16.72
C SER A 129 5.93 5.95 -15.39
N ALA A 130 6.53 5.40 -14.33
CA ALA A 130 6.41 5.97 -13.01
C ALA A 130 7.31 7.20 -12.83
N ILE A 131 6.77 8.20 -12.13
CA ILE A 131 7.50 9.43 -11.78
C ILE A 131 7.41 9.59 -10.27
N ILE A 132 8.52 9.48 -9.56
CA ILE A 132 8.55 9.59 -8.10
C ILE A 132 9.36 10.81 -7.71
N MET A 133 8.76 11.72 -6.95
CA MET A 133 9.42 12.90 -6.37
C MET A 133 9.37 12.82 -4.85
N GLY A 134 10.43 12.31 -4.24
CA GLY A 134 10.52 12.11 -2.79
C GLY A 134 11.45 10.98 -2.38
N ASN A 135 11.52 10.69 -1.09
CA ASN A 135 12.41 9.64 -0.59
C ASN A 135 11.71 8.29 -0.59
N ILE A 136 12.42 7.24 -0.99
CA ILE A 136 11.91 5.86 -0.99
C ILE A 136 12.68 5.08 0.05
N LYS A 137 11.98 4.57 1.06
CA LYS A 137 12.49 3.58 2.01
C LYS A 137 11.88 2.24 1.66
N SER A 138 12.73 1.26 1.36
CA SER A 138 12.24 -0.10 1.12
C SER A 138 13.15 -1.20 1.63
N LYS A 139 12.67 -2.45 1.60
CA LYS A 139 13.54 -3.63 1.77
C LYS A 139 14.20 -4.01 0.45
N PHE A 140 13.44 -3.99 -0.63
CA PHE A 140 13.89 -4.29 -1.97
C PHE A 140 13.28 -3.27 -2.95
N LEU A 141 14.07 -2.78 -3.90
CA LEU A 141 13.63 -1.83 -4.91
C LEU A 141 14.00 -2.35 -6.30
N GLN A 142 13.01 -2.54 -7.16
CA GLN A 142 13.15 -2.87 -8.56
C GLN A 142 12.66 -1.71 -9.40
N ILE A 143 13.45 -1.28 -10.38
CA ILE A 143 13.14 -0.15 -11.25
C ILE A 143 13.16 -0.65 -12.70
N ASN A 144 12.04 -0.50 -13.39
CA ASN A 144 11.93 -0.80 -14.82
C ASN A 144 12.46 0.37 -15.66
N ASN A 145 12.88 0.06 -16.90
CA ASN A 145 13.42 1.06 -17.82
C ASN A 145 12.36 2.12 -18.15
N GLY A 146 12.72 3.40 -17.99
CA GLY A 146 11.85 4.55 -18.27
C GLY A 146 11.32 5.26 -17.03
N ALA A 147 11.39 4.63 -15.86
CA ALA A 147 11.01 5.25 -14.60
C ALA A 147 11.90 6.46 -14.27
N VAL A 148 11.30 7.54 -13.77
CA VAL A 148 12.01 8.73 -13.32
C VAL A 148 11.84 8.86 -11.81
N ILE A 149 12.95 8.89 -11.09
CA ILE A 149 12.94 9.05 -9.63
C ILE A 149 13.82 10.24 -9.27
N GLU A 150 13.21 11.24 -8.65
CA GLU A 150 13.87 12.41 -8.08
C GLU A 150 13.79 12.34 -6.55
N GLY A 151 14.85 11.84 -5.93
CA GLY A 151 14.97 11.80 -4.47
C GLY A 151 15.95 10.74 -4.00
N MET A 152 15.99 10.51 -2.69
CA MET A 152 16.88 9.52 -2.09
C MET A 152 16.17 8.17 -1.96
N CYS A 153 16.75 7.13 -2.54
CA CYS A 153 16.32 5.75 -2.31
C CYS A 153 17.23 5.13 -1.26
N SER A 154 16.64 4.60 -0.19
CA SER A 154 17.35 3.96 0.92
C SER A 154 16.74 2.60 1.23
N GLN A 155 17.54 1.55 1.20
CA GLN A 155 17.08 0.21 1.52
C GLN A 155 17.25 -0.09 3.02
N CYS A 156 16.52 0.64 3.86
CA CYS A 156 16.68 0.58 5.33
C CYS A 156 16.24 -0.76 5.94
N TYR A 157 15.36 -1.49 5.26
CA TYR A 157 14.80 -2.77 5.73
C TYR A 157 15.50 -3.98 5.09
N ALA A 158 16.59 -3.76 4.35
CA ALA A 158 17.37 -4.85 3.78
C ALA A 158 18.00 -5.70 4.91
N ASP A 159 17.92 -7.02 4.75
CA ASP A 159 18.52 -7.97 5.70
C ASP A 159 20.06 -7.88 5.70
N VAL A 160 20.63 -7.30 4.64
CA VAL A 160 22.06 -7.09 4.47
C VAL A 160 22.37 -5.62 4.71
N LYS A 161 22.98 -5.30 5.86
CA LYS A 161 23.47 -3.95 6.11
C LYS A 161 24.90 -3.84 5.55
N PRO A 162 25.23 -2.74 4.83
CA PRO A 162 26.60 -2.51 4.36
C PRO A 162 27.64 -2.53 5.49
N ILE A 163 27.22 -2.18 6.72
CA ILE A 163 28.03 -2.26 7.94
C ILE A 163 28.57 -3.67 8.21
N ASP A 164 27.82 -4.72 7.87
CA ASP A 164 28.25 -6.10 8.09
C ASP A 164 29.34 -6.55 7.10
N PHE A 165 29.41 -5.90 5.93
CA PHE A 165 30.37 -6.24 4.86
C PHE A 165 31.59 -5.32 4.81
N PHE A 166 31.43 -4.04 5.16
CA PHE A 166 32.50 -3.04 5.08
C PHE A 166 33.08 -2.63 6.44
N GLY A 167 32.52 -3.12 7.55
CA GLY A 167 32.91 -2.70 8.90
C GLY A 167 32.66 -1.21 9.14
N GLU A 168 32.73 -0.78 10.41
CA GLU A 168 32.63 0.63 10.74
C GLU A 168 33.83 1.41 10.15
N GLU A 169 33.64 2.13 9.05
CA GLU A 169 34.46 3.32 8.83
C GLU A 169 34.09 4.33 9.91
N LYS A 170 34.88 4.35 10.99
CA LYS A 170 34.95 5.45 11.93
C LYS A 170 35.18 6.74 11.14
N THR A 171 34.11 7.46 10.84
CA THR A 171 34.19 8.90 10.60
C THR A 171 34.42 9.56 11.95
N ALA A 172 35.68 9.52 12.40
CA ALA A 172 36.17 10.41 13.43
C ALA A 172 35.99 11.84 12.92
N SER A 173 34.94 12.52 13.39
CA SER A 173 34.80 13.95 13.24
C SER A 173 35.98 14.62 13.95
N LYS A 174 36.96 15.06 13.16
CA LYS A 174 37.90 16.10 13.60
C LYS A 174 37.12 17.41 13.75
N SER A 175 36.50 17.62 14.90
CA SER A 175 36.13 18.96 15.34
C SER A 175 37.23 19.52 16.24
N LYS A 176 37.95 20.48 15.67
CA LYS A 176 38.91 21.39 16.29
C LYS A 176 38.44 21.90 17.67
N LYS A 177 39.35 21.92 18.63
CA LYS A 177 39.56 23.10 19.48
C LYS A 177 41.03 23.20 19.86
#